data_AF-A0A840IPG3-F1
#
_entry.id   AF-A0A840IPG3-F1
#
_cell.length_a   1.000
_cell.length_b   1.000
_cell.length_c   1.000
_cell.angle_alpha   90.00
_cell.angle_beta   90.00
_cell.angle_gamma   90.00
#
_symmetry.space_group_name_H-M   'P 1'
#
loop_
_entity.id
_entity.type
_entity.pdbx_description
1 polymer ?
#
loop_
_entity_poly.entity_id
_entity_poly.type
_entity_poly.pdbx_seq_one_letter_code
_entity_poly.pdbx_strand_id
1 'polypeptide(L)' 'MGGWADAASVTLAAHAFPGGYANLLGPDAADQIPHVHGDNLPRLRRIKAAVDPDGVFAATPLPMT' A
#
# COMPACT_ATOMS: atom_id res chain seq x y z
N MET A 1 16.14 15.86 -0.70
CA MET A 1 15.64 16.54 0.52
C MET A 1 14.13 16.39 0.50
N GLY A 2 13.56 15.77 1.54
CA GLY A 2 12.11 15.60 1.63
C GLY A 2 11.42 16.92 1.91
N GLY A 3 10.25 17.12 1.29
CA GLY A 3 9.45 18.33 1.44
C GLY A 3 8.70 18.37 2.79
N TRP A 4 7.85 19.38 2.96
CA TRP A 4 6.99 19.49 4.15
C TRP A 4 6.18 18.21 4.45
N ALA A 5 5.67 17.54 3.40
CA ALA A 5 4.87 16.33 3.55
C ALA A 5 5.69 15.16 4.13
N ASP A 6 6.92 14.96 3.67
CA ASP A 6 7.80 13.90 4.18
C ASP A 6 8.16 14.14 5.64
N ALA A 7 8.46 15.39 6.00
CA ALA A 7 8.76 15.78 7.38
C ALA A 7 7.56 15.57 8.32
N ALA A 8 6.34 15.88 7.85
CA ALA A 8 5.12 15.62 8.59
C ALA A 8 4.87 14.11 8.78
N SER A 9 5.06 13.31 7.72
CA SER A 9 4.91 11.86 7.77
C SER A 9 5.86 11.22 8.78
N VAL A 10 7.14 11.62 8.78
CA VAL A 10 8.15 11.12 9.73
C VAL A 10 7.80 11.50 11.17
N THR A 11 7.38 12.74 11.41
CA THR A 11 7.06 13.24 12.75
C THR A 11 5.85 12.52 13.36
N LEU A 12 4.86 12.16 12.53
CA LEU A 12 3.63 11.53 12.98
C LEU A 12 3.70 9.98 13.01
N ALA A 13 4.76 9.37 12.48
CA ALA A 13 4.88 7.93 12.32
C ALA A 13 4.67 7.15 13.64
N ALA A 14 5.16 7.68 14.77
CA ALA A 14 5.00 7.03 16.08
C ALA A 14 3.56 6.98 16.61
N HIS A 15 2.66 7.76 16.02
CA HIS A 15 1.24 7.85 16.39
C HIS A 15 0.31 7.24 15.34
N ALA A 16 0.85 6.80 14.20
CA ALA A 16 0.08 6.25 13.10
C ALA A 16 -0.02 4.73 13.21
N PHE A 17 -1.11 4.17 12.66
CA PHE A 17 -1.16 2.74 12.39
C PHE A 17 -0.29 2.40 11.18
N PRO A 18 0.26 1.16 11.10
CA PRO A 18 0.94 0.69 9.91
C PRO A 18 0.03 0.75 8.68
N GLY A 19 0.62 1.10 7.53
CA GLY A 19 -0.11 1.17 6.26
C GLY A 19 -0.61 2.58 5.95
N GLY A 20 -1.76 2.64 5.29
CA GLY A 20 -2.35 3.89 4.83
C GLY A 20 -3.56 3.64 3.95
N TYR A 21 -4.19 4.71 3.47
CA TYR A 21 -5.26 4.59 2.51
C TYR A 21 -4.67 4.32 1.13
N ALA A 22 -5.01 3.18 0.52
CA ALA A 22 -4.39 2.71 -0.72
C ALA A 22 -4.36 3.75 -1.85
N ASN A 23 -5.42 4.56 -1.95
CA ASN A 23 -5.55 5.61 -2.99
C ASN A 23 -4.71 6.87 -2.72
N LEU A 24 -4.06 6.98 -1.55
CA LEU A 24 -3.17 8.09 -1.19
C LEU A 24 -1.69 7.67 -1.18
N LEU A 25 -1.40 6.39 -1.41
CA LEU A 25 -0.03 5.90 -1.43
C LEU A 25 0.57 6.04 -2.82
N GLY A 26 1.71 6.70 -2.89
CA GLY A 26 2.59 6.62 -4.05
C GLY A 26 3.28 5.26 -4.15
N PRO A 27 3.86 4.92 -5.31
CA PRO A 27 4.57 3.66 -5.51
C PRO A 27 5.77 3.46 -4.57
N ASP A 28 6.33 4.56 -4.05
CA ASP A 28 7.50 4.55 -3.18
C ASP A 28 7.18 4.30 -1.69
N ALA A 29 5.90 4.18 -1.31
CA ALA A 29 5.46 3.93 0.06
C ALA A 29 5.64 2.45 0.48
N ALA A 30 6.84 1.91 0.27
CA ALA A 30 7.17 0.50 0.41
C ALA A 30 7.00 -0.04 1.83
N ASP A 31 7.12 0.82 2.84
CA ASP A 31 6.88 0.52 4.26
C ASP A 31 5.38 0.39 4.58
N GLN A 32 4.51 1.12 3.88
CA GLN A 32 3.08 1.17 4.15
C GLN A 32 2.29 0.15 3.31
N ILE A 33 2.64 0.01 2.03
CA ILE A 33 1.92 -0.85 1.06
C ILE A 33 1.64 -2.28 1.58
N PRO A 34 2.59 -2.99 2.25
CA PRO A 34 2.33 -4.33 2.79
C PRO A 34 1.22 -4.40 3.84
N HIS A 35 0.92 -3.30 4.51
CA HIS A 35 -0.01 -3.25 5.65
C HIS A 35 -1.41 -2.74 5.28
N VAL A 36 -1.59 -2.15 4.09
CA VAL A 36 -2.85 -1.51 3.63
C VAL A 36 -4.08 -2.43 3.77
N HIS A 37 -3.92 -3.71 3.47
CA HIS A 37 -5.03 -4.66 3.45
C HIS A 37 -5.10 -5.58 4.68
N GLY A 38 -4.06 -5.59 5.53
CA GLY A 38 -3.96 -6.48 6.68
C GLY A 38 -4.35 -7.93 6.34
N ASP A 39 -5.19 -8.51 7.18
CA ASP A 39 -5.67 -9.90 7.06
C ASP A 39 -6.51 -10.17 5.79
N ASN A 40 -6.97 -9.13 5.08
CA ASN A 40 -7.68 -9.31 3.82
C ASN A 40 -6.74 -9.60 2.64
N LEU A 41 -5.44 -9.34 2.78
CA LEU A 41 -4.46 -9.47 1.70
C LEU A 41 -4.48 -10.86 1.03
N PRO A 42 -4.49 -12.00 1.75
CA PRO A 42 -4.52 -13.32 1.10
C PRO A 42 -5.78 -13.55 0.25
N ARG A 43 -6.93 -13.02 0.70
CA ARG A 43 -8.20 -13.12 -0.05
C ARG A 43 -8.13 -12.28 -1.32
N LEU A 44 -7.63 -11.05 -1.23
CA LEU A 44 -7.50 -10.16 -2.38
C LEU A 44 -6.52 -10.71 -3.42
N ARG A 45 -5.37 -11.25 -3.00
CA ARG A 45 -4.41 -11.92 -3.90
C ARG A 45 -5.06 -13.07 -4.68
N ARG A 46 -5.86 -13.91 -3.99
CA ARG A 46 -6.57 -15.02 -4.65
C ARG A 46 -7.55 -14.52 -5.71
N ILE A 47 -8.31 -13.46 -5.41
CA ILE A 47 -9.23 -12.86 -6.37
C ILE A 47 -8.45 -12.27 -7.54
N LYS A 48 -7.39 -11.49 -7.28
CA LYS A 48 -6.55 -10.88 -8.30
C LYS A 48 -5.97 -11.91 -9.27
N ALA A 49 -5.42 -13.00 -8.75
CA ALA A 49 -4.89 -14.09 -9.57
C ALA A 49 -5.96 -14.77 -10.44
N ALA A 50 -7.23 -14.79 -10.00
CA ALA A 50 -8.33 -15.38 -10.76
C ALA A 50 -8.90 -14.45 -11.84
N VAL A 51 -8.95 -13.13 -11.59
CA VAL A 51 -9.64 -12.17 -12.48
C VAL A 51 -8.70 -11.31 -13.32
N ASP A 52 -7.42 -11.18 -12.93
CA ASP A 52 -6.40 -10.42 -13.64
C ASP A 52 -5.02 -11.10 -13.48
N PRO A 53 -4.85 -12.32 -14.04
CA PRO A 53 -3.62 -13.11 -13.90
C PRO A 53 -2.39 -12.43 -14.53
N ASP A 54 -2.61 -11.61 -15.56
CA ASP A 54 -1.54 -10.90 -16.27
C ASP A 54 -1.23 -9.53 -15.64
N GLY A 55 -1.97 -9.12 -14.60
CA GLY A 55 -1.71 -7.89 -13.84
C GLY A 55 -1.94 -6.61 -14.63
N VAL A 56 -2.89 -6.59 -15.57
CA VAL A 56 -3.19 -5.43 -16.43
C VAL A 56 -3.65 -4.23 -15.61
N PHE A 57 -4.36 -4.44 -14.50
CA PHE A 57 -4.89 -3.37 -13.66
C PHE A 57 -3.99 -3.13 -12.44
N ALA A 58 -3.18 -2.06 -12.45
CA ALA A 58 -2.17 -1.80 -11.40
C ALA A 58 -2.35 -0.46 -10.65
N ALA A 59 -3.51 0.20 -10.77
CA ALA A 59 -3.73 1.54 -10.22
C ALA A 59 -3.70 1.60 -8.68
N THR A 60 -4.14 0.54 -8.00
CA THR A 60 -4.11 0.42 -6.55
C THR A 60 -3.06 -0.61 -6.16
N PRO A 61 -2.12 -0.30 -5.25
CA PRO A 61 -1.06 -1.23 -4.89
C PRO A 61 -1.66 -2.46 -4.20
N LEU A 62 -1.36 -3.64 -4.75
CA LEU A 62 -1.68 -4.93 -4.16
C LEU A 62 -0.42 -5.80 -4.24
N PRO A 63 0.30 -6.01 -3.12
CA PRO A 63 1.43 -6.93 -3.09
C PRO A 63 1.00 -8.31 -3.56
N MET A 64 1.72 -8.89 -4.52
CA MET A 64 1.41 -10.22 -5.09
C MET A 64 2.40 -11.30 -4.66
N THR A 65 3.60 -10.91 -4.22
CA THR A 65 4.64 -11.76 -3.61
C THR A 65 4.59 -11.66 -2.11
#